data_AF-A0A3P5ZXM5-F1
#
_entry.id   AF-A0A3P5ZXM5-F1
#
_cell.length_a   1.000
_cell.length_b   1.000
_cell.length_c   1.000
_cell.angle_alpha   90.00
_cell.angle_beta   90.00
_cell.angle_gamma   90.00
#
_symmetry.space_group_name_H-M   'P 1'
#
loop_
_entity.id
_entity.type
_entity.pdbx_description
1 polymer ?
#
loop_
_entity_poly.entity_id
_entity_poly.type
_entity_poly.pdbx_seq_one_letter_code
_entity_poly.pdbx_strand_id
1 'polypeptide(L)'
;MVQVHQDGGQSIMKIDQLISYLINKENSEGVVLLGHSTGCQVIRKNYVRSSLSSRILKQDIAYCILQSPVSDRVYRATLPETTSAMIDLAANMIKEGRAENLSDDIYFTVP
;
A
#
# COMPACT_ATOMS: atom_id res chain seq x y z
N MET A 1 -16.01 -11.66 3.87
CA MET A 1 -15.27 -10.51 3.29
C MET A 1 -14.31 -9.99 4.35
N VAL A 2 -13.05 -9.77 4.01
CA VAL A 2 -12.01 -9.27 4.94
C VAL A 2 -11.60 -7.88 4.49
N GLN A 3 -11.74 -6.89 5.37
CA GLN A 3 -11.39 -5.50 5.08
C GLN A 3 -9.97 -5.20 5.55
N VAL A 4 -9.15 -4.68 4.64
CA VAL A 4 -7.74 -4.37 4.87
C VAL A 4 -7.56 -2.85 4.91
N HIS A 5 -7.22 -2.36 6.10
CA HIS A 5 -6.82 -0.98 6.35
C HIS A 5 -5.32 -0.87 6.58
N GLN A 6 -4.78 0.34 6.45
CA GLN A 6 -3.37 0.62 6.68
C GLN A 6 -2.98 0.22 8.11
N ASP A 7 -1.95 -0.61 8.26
CA ASP A 7 -1.09 -0.58 9.43
C ASP A 7 0.24 -1.28 9.16
N GLY A 8 1.28 -0.96 9.93
CA GLY A 8 2.65 -1.49 9.78
C GLY A 8 2.73 -3.02 9.71
N GLY A 9 3.89 -3.56 9.30
CA GLY A 9 4.10 -4.97 8.89
C GLY A 9 3.54 -6.11 9.78
N GLN A 10 3.15 -5.82 11.03
CA GLN A 10 2.38 -6.71 11.92
C GLN A 10 0.96 -7.07 11.40
N SER A 11 0.39 -6.27 10.48
CA SER A 11 -1.00 -6.44 10.02
C SER A 11 -1.21 -7.68 9.12
N ILE A 12 -0.20 -8.07 8.33
CA ILE A 12 -0.31 -9.19 7.36
C ILE A 12 -0.48 -10.53 8.08
N MET A 13 0.24 -10.77 9.17
CA MET A 13 0.14 -12.03 9.92
C MET A 13 -1.27 -12.22 10.51
N LYS A 14 -1.90 -11.15 10.98
CA LYS A 14 -3.28 -11.19 11.50
C LYS A 14 -4.29 -11.47 10.38
N ILE A 15 -4.08 -10.87 9.21
CA ILE A 15 -4.92 -11.14 8.03
C ILE A 15 -4.78 -12.59 7.59
N ASP A 16 -3.56 -13.12 7.51
CA ASP A 16 -3.31 -14.53 7.19
C ASP A 16 -3.99 -15.48 8.20
N GLN A 17 -3.91 -15.17 9.51
CA GLN A 17 -4.59 -15.95 10.54
C GLN A 17 -6.11 -15.93 10.37
N LEU A 18 -6.69 -14.75 10.09
CA LEU A 18 -8.12 -14.62 9.86
C LEU A 18 -8.57 -15.41 8.62
N ILE A 19 -7.85 -15.29 7.51
CA ILE A 19 -8.16 -16.04 6.29
C ILE A 19 -8.06 -17.54 6.57
N SER A 20 -7.00 -17.98 7.24
CA SER A 20 -6.81 -19.39 7.61
C SER A 20 -7.95 -19.90 8.50
N TYR A 21 -8.44 -19.08 9.44
CA TYR A 21 -9.59 -19.42 10.26
C TYR A 21 -10.87 -19.56 9.41
N LEU A 22 -11.15 -18.60 8.53
CA LEU A 22 -12.35 -18.63 7.69
C LEU A 22 -12.36 -19.84 6.75
N ILE A 23 -11.24 -20.16 6.13
CA ILE A 23 -11.13 -21.33 5.23
C ILE A 23 -11.24 -22.63 6.03
N ASN A 24 -10.42 -22.81 7.08
CA ASN A 24 -10.25 -24.12 7.70
C ASN A 24 -11.21 -24.39 8.87
N LYS A 25 -11.74 -23.36 9.54
CA LYS A 25 -12.64 -23.49 10.69
C LYS A 25 -14.08 -23.19 10.33
N GLU A 26 -14.33 -22.13 9.56
CA GLU A 26 -15.67 -21.78 9.09
C GLU A 26 -16.03 -22.46 7.75
N ASN A 27 -15.11 -23.27 7.19
CA ASN A 27 -15.29 -24.00 5.94
C ASN A 27 -15.72 -23.12 4.76
N SER A 28 -15.15 -21.90 4.69
CA SER A 28 -15.39 -20.97 3.58
C SER A 28 -14.71 -21.47 2.31
N GLU A 29 -15.40 -21.43 1.17
CA GLU A 29 -14.83 -21.79 -0.14
C GLU A 29 -13.72 -20.82 -0.60
N GLY A 30 -13.77 -19.59 -0.10
CA GLY A 30 -12.81 -18.54 -0.42
C GLY A 30 -13.15 -17.23 0.28
N VAL A 31 -12.21 -16.30 0.29
CA VAL A 31 -12.42 -14.96 0.87
C VAL A 31 -12.37 -13.87 -0.21
N VAL A 32 -13.16 -12.82 0.00
CA VAL A 32 -13.05 -11.57 -0.75
C VAL A 32 -12.27 -10.57 0.10
N LEU A 33 -11.17 -10.04 -0.44
CA LEU A 33 -10.37 -9.00 0.19
C LEU A 33 -10.85 -7.62 -0.28
N LEU A 34 -11.16 -6.74 0.66
CA LEU A 34 -11.55 -5.36 0.39
C LEU A 34 -10.45 -4.42 0.90
N GLY A 35 -9.72 -3.78 0.00
CA GLY A 35 -8.72 -2.78 0.34
C GLY A 35 -9.30 -1.38 0.20
N HIS A 36 -8.97 -0.49 1.13
CA HIS A 36 -9.28 0.93 1.01
C HIS A 36 -8.00 1.76 1.07
N SER A 37 -7.85 2.74 0.17
CA SER A 37 -6.68 3.63 0.14
C SER A 37 -5.36 2.84 0.11
N THR A 38 -4.48 3.05 1.08
CA THR A 38 -3.21 2.33 1.27
C THR A 38 -3.38 0.83 1.55
N GLY A 39 -4.53 0.40 2.08
CA GLY A 39 -4.88 -1.02 2.21
C GLY A 39 -4.94 -1.75 0.87
N CYS A 40 -5.20 -1.04 -0.24
CA CYS A 40 -5.12 -1.61 -1.59
C CYS A 40 -3.70 -2.06 -1.95
N GLN A 41 -2.68 -1.31 -1.50
CA GLN A 41 -1.28 -1.65 -1.75
C GLN A 41 -0.85 -2.87 -0.93
N VAL A 42 -1.35 -3.01 0.30
CA VAL A 42 -1.14 -4.21 1.12
C VAL A 42 -1.67 -5.46 0.41
N ILE A 43 -2.90 -5.39 -0.12
CA ILE A 43 -3.50 -6.49 -0.90
C ILE A 43 -2.65 -6.80 -2.12
N ARG A 44 -2.33 -5.77 -2.92
CA ARG A 44 -1.57 -5.93 -4.16
C ARG A 44 -0.20 -6.55 -3.91
N LYS A 45 0.54 -6.03 -2.92
CA LYS A 45 1.89 -6.48 -2.58
C LYS A 45 1.86 -7.92 -2.08
N ASN A 46 0.96 -8.25 -1.15
CA ASN A 46 1.07 -9.50 -0.40
C ASN A 46 0.26 -10.67 -0.95
N TYR A 47 -0.84 -10.40 -1.64
CA TYR A 47 -1.80 -11.44 -2.00
C TYR A 47 -1.98 -11.59 -3.52
N VAL A 48 -1.70 -10.54 -4.29
CA VAL A 48 -1.84 -10.56 -5.75
C VAL A 48 -0.49 -10.78 -6.42
N ARG A 49 0.45 -9.86 -6.19
CA ARG A 49 1.73 -9.78 -6.87
C ARG A 49 2.81 -10.56 -6.10
N SER A 50 2.52 -11.84 -5.81
CA SER A 50 3.43 -12.85 -5.23
C SER A 50 4.51 -12.26 -4.31
N SER A 51 4.15 -11.96 -3.05
CA SER A 51 5.17 -11.74 -2.02
C SER A 51 5.47 -13.03 -1.26
N LEU A 52 6.67 -13.11 -0.71
CA LEU A 52 7.10 -14.14 0.25
C LEU A 52 6.49 -13.94 1.65
N SER A 53 5.68 -12.89 1.86
CA SER A 53 5.25 -12.49 3.20
C SER A 53 3.90 -13.07 3.61
N SER A 54 2.98 -13.32 2.67
CA SER A 54 1.73 -14.04 2.96
C SER A 54 1.91 -15.54 2.77
N ARG A 55 1.31 -16.31 3.68
CA ARG A 55 1.28 -17.78 3.64
C ARG A 55 -0.01 -18.33 3.03
N ILE A 56 -0.92 -17.47 2.59
CA ILE A 56 -2.21 -17.85 2.01
C ILE A 56 -2.04 -18.23 0.54
N LEU A 57 -2.75 -19.28 0.11
CA LEU A 57 -2.74 -19.70 -1.29
C LEU A 57 -3.60 -18.74 -2.11
N LYS A 58 -3.17 -18.39 -3.32
CA LYS A 58 -3.94 -17.49 -4.20
C LYS A 58 -5.36 -18.00 -4.50
N GLN A 59 -5.55 -19.32 -4.48
CA GLN A 59 -6.85 -19.97 -4.69
C GLN A 59 -7.83 -19.75 -3.52
N ASP A 60 -7.34 -19.44 -2.31
CA ASP A 60 -8.18 -19.16 -1.14
C ASP A 60 -8.81 -17.76 -1.24
N ILE A 61 -8.35 -16.93 -2.18
CA ILE A 61 -8.84 -15.59 -2.43
C ILE A 61 -9.68 -15.60 -3.70
N ALA A 62 -11.00 -15.46 -3.54
CA ALA A 62 -11.94 -15.45 -4.65
C ALA A 62 -11.84 -14.14 -5.45
N TYR A 63 -11.82 -12.99 -4.76
CA TYR A 63 -11.78 -11.67 -5.40
C TYR A 63 -11.07 -10.63 -4.52
N CYS A 64 -10.55 -9.58 -5.17
CA CYS A 64 -10.01 -8.39 -4.52
C CYS A 64 -10.77 -7.15 -5.01
N ILE A 65 -11.35 -6.39 -4.08
CA ILE A 65 -12.01 -5.10 -4.36
C ILE A 65 -11.11 -3.99 -3.81
N LEU A 66 -10.69 -3.08 -4.68
CA LEU A 66 -9.77 -1.99 -4.33
C LEU A 66 -10.50 -0.65 -4.40
N GLN A 67 -10.82 -0.08 -3.23
CA GLN A 67 -11.53 1.19 -3.11
C GLN A 67 -10.54 2.34 -2.93
N SER A 68 -10.65 3.34 -3.81
CA SER A 68 -9.75 4.51 -3.82
C SER A 68 -8.27 4.10 -3.78
N PRO A 69 -7.80 3.19 -4.67
CA PRO A 69 -6.47 2.65 -4.58
C PRO A 69 -5.42 3.75 -4.65
N VAL A 70 -4.52 3.76 -3.67
CA VAL A 70 -3.40 4.68 -3.67
C VAL A 70 -2.44 4.27 -4.79
N SER A 71 -2.16 5.20 -5.71
CA SER A 71 -1.17 4.97 -6.75
C SER A 71 0.22 4.80 -6.12
N ASP A 72 1.06 3.98 -6.76
CA ASP A 72 2.45 3.79 -6.32
C ASP A 72 3.22 5.12 -6.20
N ARG A 73 2.72 6.22 -6.79
CA ARG A 73 3.28 7.57 -6.66
C ARG A 73 3.33 8.06 -5.21
N VAL A 74 2.24 7.93 -4.44
CA VAL A 74 2.19 8.44 -3.06
C VAL A 74 3.06 7.57 -2.15
N TYR A 75 3.01 6.25 -2.30
CA TYR A 75 3.92 5.35 -1.58
C TYR A 75 5.39 5.59 -1.95
N ARG A 76 5.71 5.71 -3.25
CA ARG A 76 7.07 6.04 -3.69
C ARG A 76 7.55 7.36 -3.12
N ALA A 77 6.69 8.37 -3.01
CA ALA A 77 7.05 9.65 -2.37
C ALA A 77 7.40 9.52 -0.88
N THR A 78 6.96 8.45 -0.20
CA THR A 78 7.35 8.16 1.20
C THR A 78 8.67 7.39 1.34
N LEU A 79 9.26 6.90 0.24
CA LEU A 79 10.53 6.18 0.29
C LEU A 79 11.72 7.14 0.42
N PRO A 80 12.70 6.88 1.30
CA PRO A 80 13.83 7.78 1.53
C PRO A 80 14.59 8.15 0.26
N GLU A 81 14.75 7.19 -0.67
CA GLU A 81 15.48 7.40 -1.92
C GLU A 81 14.71 8.30 -2.90
N THR A 82 13.39 8.29 -2.83
CA THR A 82 12.55 9.21 -3.62
C THR A 82 12.50 10.56 -2.94
N THR A 83 12.36 10.61 -1.62
CA THR A 83 12.28 11.87 -0.86
C THR A 83 13.55 12.70 -1.03
N SER A 84 14.74 12.10 -0.92
CA SER A 84 16.01 12.81 -1.13
C SER A 84 16.14 13.36 -2.55
N ALA A 85 15.86 12.54 -3.58
CA ALA A 85 15.91 12.97 -4.97
C ALA A 85 14.90 14.09 -5.28
N MET A 86 13.71 14.08 -4.65
CA MET A 86 12.70 15.12 -4.82
C MET A 86 13.10 16.42 -4.10
N ILE A 87 13.78 16.36 -2.95
CA ILE A 87 14.34 17.54 -2.27
C ILE A 87 15.41 18.21 -3.14
N ASP A 88 16.35 17.43 -3.68
CA ASP A 88 17.41 17.96 -4.53
C ASP A 88 16.84 18.57 -5.82
N LEU A 89 15.85 17.92 -6.41
CA LEU A 89 15.13 18.44 -7.58
C LEU A 89 14.42 19.76 -7.26
N ALA A 90 13.71 19.84 -6.14
CA ALA A 90 13.03 21.06 -5.71
C ALA A 90 14.03 22.21 -5.45
N ALA A 91 15.16 21.92 -4.79
CA ALA A 91 16.20 22.90 -4.55
C ALA A 91 16.80 23.45 -5.86
N ASN A 92 16.98 22.61 -6.88
CA ASN A 92 17.45 23.05 -8.20
C ASN A 92 16.39 23.88 -8.92
N MET A 93 15.12 23.49 -8.89
CA MET A 93 14.02 24.27 -9.47
C MET A 93 13.92 25.67 -8.86
N ILE A 94 14.13 25.81 -7.55
CA ILE A 94 14.16 27.12 -6.88
C ILE A 94 15.34 27.96 -7.38
N LYS A 95 16.56 27.38 -7.45
CA LYS A 95 17.75 28.08 -7.96
C LYS A 95 17.59 28.57 -9.40
N GLU A 96 16.84 27.83 -10.21
CA GLU A 96 16.56 28.15 -11.60
C GLU A 96 15.37 29.11 -11.78
N GLY A 97 14.78 29.61 -10.69
CA GLY A 97 13.65 30.54 -10.73
C GLY A 97 12.33 29.90 -11.18
N ARG A 98 12.18 28.58 -11.01
CA ARG A 98 11.00 27.77 -11.39
C ARG A 98 10.17 27.34 -10.18
N ALA A 99 10.20 28.11 -9.10
CA ALA A 99 9.60 27.76 -7.82
C ALA A 99 8.07 27.58 -7.91
N GLU A 100 7.42 28.34 -8.79
CA GLU A 100 5.98 28.28 -9.07
C GLU A 100 5.50 26.95 -9.68
N ASN A 101 6.42 26.11 -10.16
CA ASN A 101 6.11 24.78 -10.68
C ASN A 101 6.13 23.70 -9.59
N LEU A 102 6.49 24.05 -8.35
CA LEU A 102 6.32 23.18 -7.19
C LEU A 102 4.85 23.22 -6.77
N SER A 103 4.19 22.06 -6.70
CA SER A 103 2.80 22.01 -6.25
C SER A 103 2.68 22.37 -4.77
N ASP A 104 1.63 23.10 -4.39
CA ASP A 104 1.34 23.49 -3.00
C ASP A 104 1.22 22.30 -2.03
N ASP A 105 0.95 21.09 -2.55
CA ASP A 105 0.88 19.84 -1.77
C ASP A 105 2.25 19.27 -1.35
N ILE A 106 3.37 19.91 -1.75
CA ILE A 106 4.69 19.50 -1.26
C ILE A 106 4.89 20.11 0.13
N TYR A 107 4.31 19.46 1.15
CA TYR A 107 4.63 19.72 2.55
C TYR A 107 6.09 19.37 2.82
N PHE A 108 7.00 20.28 2.50
CA PHE A 108 8.33 20.29 3.11
C PHE A 108 8.16 20.85 4.52
N THR A 109 7.91 19.98 5.51
CA THR A 109 8.34 20.30 6.87
C THR A 109 9.86 20.21 6.90
N VAL A 110 10.51 21.31 6.57
CA VAL A 110 11.92 21.51 6.90
C VAL A 110 11.98 21.77 8.42
N PRO A 111 12.84 21.09 9.19
CA PRO A 111 12.99 21.31 10.62
C PRO A 111 13.37 22.76 10.97
#